data_AF-A0A662V308-F1
#
_entry.id   AF-A0A662V308-F1
#
_cell.length_a   1.000
_cell.length_b   1.000
_cell.length_c   1.000
_cell.angle_alpha   90.00
_cell.angle_beta   90.00
_cell.angle_gamma   90.00
#
_symmetry.space_group_name_H-M   'P 1'
#
loop_
_entity.id
_entity.type
_entity.pdbx_description
1 polymer ?
#
loop_
_entity_poly.entity_id
_entity_poly.type
_entity_poly.pdbx_seq_one_letter_code
_entity_poly.pdbx_strand_id
1 'polypeptide(L)' 'MAKILGPPSPNGSFVLILDKSIRDRLLRLYGGRIIVEDYGETVIVKTKSRRIAIEIIRRFQKYLKPI' A
#
# COMPACT_ATOMS: atom_id res chain seq x y z
N MET A 1 -4.63 -7.49 -16.36
CA MET A 1 -4.86 -7.96 -14.97
C MET A 1 -3.69 -7.52 -14.11
N ALA A 2 -3.89 -6.67 -13.10
CA ALA A 2 -2.81 -6.26 -12.20
C ALA A 2 -2.44 -7.43 -11.28
N LYS A 3 -1.22 -7.95 -11.42
CA LYS A 3 -0.63 -8.99 -10.56
C LYS A 3 -0.45 -8.38 -9.17
N ILE A 4 -1.33 -8.73 -8.23
CA ILE A 4 -1.20 -8.30 -6.83
C ILE A 4 0.10 -8.92 -6.29
N LEU A 5 0.91 -8.06 -5.68
CA LEU A 5 2.25 -8.32 -5.17
C LEU A 5 2.22 -9.43 -4.10
N GLY A 6 2.84 -10.56 -4.42
CA GLY A 6 3.23 -11.62 -3.49
C GLY A 6 2.11 -12.38 -2.77
N PRO A 7 2.44 -13.53 -2.15
CA PRO A 7 1.59 -14.10 -1.11
C PRO A 7 1.39 -13.06 0.03
N PRO A 8 0.27 -13.10 0.76
CA PRO A 8 0.12 -12.28 1.97
C PRO A 8 1.33 -12.53 2.87
N SER A 9 1.75 -11.50 3.61
CA SER A 9 2.80 -11.68 4.61
C SER A 9 2.40 -12.83 5.55
N PRO A 10 3.34 -13.49 6.26
CA PRO A 10 3.02 -14.61 7.17
C PRO A 10 1.89 -14.28 8.18
N ASN A 11 1.60 -12.99 8.35
CA ASN A 11 0.65 -12.41 9.29
C ASN A 11 -0.74 -12.14 8.65
N GLY A 12 -0.96 -12.52 7.38
CA GLY A 12 -2.21 -12.32 6.64
C GLY A 12 -2.44 -10.90 6.11
N SER A 13 -1.39 -10.06 6.05
CA SER A 13 -1.49 -8.67 5.58
C SER A 13 -1.02 -8.53 4.14
N PHE A 14 -1.73 -7.72 3.36
CA PHE A 14 -1.30 -7.21 2.07
C PHE A 14 -0.32 -6.05 2.29
N VAL A 15 0.81 -6.09 1.60
CA VAL A 15 1.88 -5.08 1.70
C VAL A 15 2.05 -4.41 0.35
N LEU A 16 2.06 -3.08 0.34
CA LEU A 16 2.28 -2.25 -0.85
C LEU A 16 3.45 -1.32 -0.59
N ILE A 17 4.31 -1.15 -1.58
CA ILE A 17 5.43 -0.19 -1.53
C ILE A 17 5.12 0.93 -2.52
N LEU A 18 5.05 2.15 -2.00
CA LEU A 18 4.63 3.33 -2.75
C LEU A 18 5.62 4.48 -2.53
N ASP A 19 5.63 5.44 -3.44
CA ASP A 19 6.41 6.67 -3.28
C ASP A 19 5.97 7.49 -2.05
N LYS A 20 6.93 8.04 -1.29
CA LYS A 20 6.61 8.78 -0.07
C LYS A 20 5.79 10.05 -0.31
N SER A 21 5.84 10.62 -1.52
CA SER A 21 5.06 11.82 -1.89
C SER A 21 3.55 11.68 -1.66
N ILE A 22 3.00 10.44 -1.65
CA ILE A 22 1.57 10.22 -1.45
C ILE A 22 1.18 9.86 -0.01
N ARG A 23 2.12 9.87 0.94
CA ARG A 23 1.93 9.47 2.34
C ARG A 23 0.74 10.15 3.01
N ASP A 24 0.71 11.48 3.00
CA ASP A 24 -0.35 12.23 3.69
C ASP A 24 -1.70 11.99 3.05
N ARG A 25 -1.71 11.75 1.73
CA ARG A 25 -2.93 11.43 0.99
C ARG A 25 -3.45 10.03 1.31
N LEU A 26 -2.56 9.06 1.55
CA LEU A 26 -2.91 7.72 2.04
C LEU A 26 -3.51 7.80 3.44
N LEU A 27 -2.88 8.53 4.36
CA LEU A 27 -3.37 8.69 5.74
C LEU A 27 -4.73 9.39 5.79
N ARG A 28 -4.95 10.43 4.97
CA ARG A 28 -6.25 11.12 4.90
C ARG A 28 -7.39 10.22 4.39
N LEU A 29 -7.12 9.39 3.38
CA LEU A 29 -8.16 8.58 2.73
C LEU A 29 -8.42 7.25 3.43
N TYR A 30 -7.39 6.65 4.03
CA TYR A 30 -7.43 5.28 4.55
C TYR A 30 -6.98 5.16 6.00
N GLY A 31 -6.74 6.29 6.69
CA GLY A 31 -6.36 6.34 8.10
C GLY A 31 -7.28 5.47 8.97
N GLY A 32 -6.68 4.73 9.90
CA GLY A 32 -7.37 3.76 10.74
C GLY A 32 -7.68 2.42 10.08
N ARG A 33 -7.46 2.26 8.76
CA ARG A 33 -7.66 0.98 8.03
C ARG A 33 -6.37 0.41 7.43
N ILE A 34 -5.32 1.22 7.42
CA ILE A 34 -3.98 0.86 6.95
C ILE A 34 -2.94 1.27 7.99
N ILE A 35 -1.80 0.60 7.96
CA ILE A 35 -0.57 0.99 8.65
C ILE A 35 0.37 1.54 7.58
N VAL A 36 0.98 2.70 7.82
CA VAL A 36 1.94 3.33 6.92
C VAL A 36 3.25 3.49 7.66
N GLU A 37 4.32 2.91 7.13
CA GLU A 37 5.68 2.99 7.65
C GLU A 37 6.57 3.70 6.62
N ASP A 38 7.35 4.68 7.05
CA ASP A 38 8.26 5.41 6.18
C ASP A 38 9.57 4.65 6.01
N TYR A 39 10.06 4.56 4.77
CA TYR A 39 11.35 3.93 4.45
C TYR A 39 12.07 4.71 3.35
N GLY A 40 12.92 5.66 3.75
CA GLY A 40 13.61 6.57 2.84
C GLY A 40 12.62 7.36 1.98
N GLU A 41 12.73 7.18 0.66
CA GLU A 41 11.88 7.81 -0.38
C GLU A 41 10.58 7.03 -0.65
N THR A 42 10.31 5.99 0.13
CA THR A 42 9.12 5.13 -0.03
C THR A 42 8.32 5.04 1.27
N VAL A 43 7.08 4.59 1.13
CA VAL A 43 6.21 4.20 2.24
C VAL A 43 5.72 2.78 2.04
N ILE A 44 5.78 2.01 3.12
CA ILE A 44 5.26 0.65 3.20
C ILE A 44 3.85 0.74 3.77
N VAL A 45 2.87 0.35 2.97
CA VAL A 45 1.46 0.34 3.36
C VAL A 45 1.03 -1.10 3.64
N LYS A 46 0.56 -1.37 4.85
CA LYS A 46 0.07 -2.68 5.26
C LYS A 46 -1.44 -2.62 5.53
N THR A 47 -2.18 -3.59 5.03
CA THR A 47 -3.62 -3.75 5.34
C THR A 47 -4.03 -5.22 5.37
N LYS A 48 -4.96 -5.58 6.24
CA LYS A 48 -5.58 -6.92 6.24
C LYS A 48 -6.71 -7.05 5.22
N SER A 49 -7.20 -5.94 4.66
CA SER A 49 -8.31 -5.94 3.72
C SER A 49 -7.82 -5.98 2.27
N ARG A 50 -8.10 -7.09 1.58
CA ARG A 50 -7.83 -7.24 0.14
C ARG A 50 -8.47 -6.14 -0.69
N ARG A 51 -9.70 -5.74 -0.33
CA ARG A 51 -10.45 -4.68 -1.03
C ARG A 51 -9.72 -3.35 -0.96
N ILE A 52 -9.24 -2.96 0.22
CA ILE A 52 -8.48 -1.73 0.42
C ILE A 52 -7.17 -1.78 -0.37
N ALA A 53 -6.46 -2.91 -0.32
CA ALA A 53 -5.22 -3.07 -1.09
C ALA A 53 -5.46 -2.85 -2.60
N ILE A 54 -6.50 -3.47 -3.16
CA ILE A 54 -6.87 -3.30 -4.57
C ILE A 54 -7.24 -1.85 -4.89
N GLU A 55 -7.99 -1.18 -4.01
CA GLU A 55 -8.38 0.21 -4.22
C GLU A 55 -7.16 1.14 -4.24
N ILE A 56 -6.23 0.95 -3.31
CA ILE A 56 -4.96 1.69 -3.25
C ILE A 56 -4.15 1.45 -4.51
N ILE A 57 -3.99 0.19 -4.95
CA ILE A 57 -3.28 -0.17 -6.18
C ILE A 57 -3.88 0.58 -7.38
N ARG A 58 -5.21 0.53 -7.54
CA ARG A 58 -5.89 1.17 -8.68
C ARG A 58 -5.75 2.69 -8.65
N ARG A 59 -5.89 3.31 -7.47
CA ARG A 59 -5.86 4.76 -7.31
C ARG A 59 -4.45 5.34 -7.43
N PHE A 60 -3.44 4.61 -6.96
CA PHE A 60 -2.06 5.08 -6.89
C PHE A 60 -1.11 4.29 -7.76
N GLN A 61 -1.60 3.67 -8.84
CA GLN A 61 -0.81 2.81 -9.72
C GLN A 61 0.48 3.49 -10.22
N LYS A 62 0.43 4.79 -10.52
CA LYS A 62 1.58 5.61 -10.95
C LYS A 62 2.71 5.70 -9.90
N TYR A 63 2.39 5.51 -8.63
CA TYR A 63 3.31 5.66 -7.50
C TYR A 63 3.81 4.32 -6.96
N LEU A 64 3.37 3.20 -7.53
CA LEU A 64 3.87 1.88 -7.16
C LEU A 64 5.34 1.75 -7.58
N LYS A 65 6.19 1.40 -6.62
CA LYS A 65 7.59 1.09 -6.92
C LYS A 65 7.70 -0.40 -7.27
N PRO A 66 8.48 -0.76 -8.30
CA PRO A 66 8.83 -2.16 -8.53
C PRO A 66 9.58 -2.69 -7.30
N ILE A 67 9.27 -3.93 -6.93
CA ILE A 67 9.98 -4.70 -5.89
C ILE A 67 11.22 -5.33 -6.53
#